data_AF-A0A4Q5PGW6-F1
#
_entry.id   AF-A0A4Q5PGW6-F1
#
_cell.length_a   1.000
_cell.length_b   1.000
_cell.length_c   1.000
_cell.angle_alpha   90.00
_cell.angle_beta   90.00
_cell.angle_gamma   90.00
#
_symmetry.space_group_name_H-M   'P 1'
#
loop_
_entity.id
_entity.type
_entity.pdbx_description
1 polymer ?
#
loop_
_entity_poly.entity_id
_entity_poly.type
_entity_poly.pdbx_seq_one_letter_code
_entity_poly.pdbx_strand_id
1 'polypeptide(L)'
;MAATKKSAPAEQASSSDAKSAPQDFTREQEMRALRDMLLIRRFEEKAGQLYGMGAIGGFCHLYIGQEAVVVGMQMALKQGDQVITGYRDHGHMLATGMEANGVMAELTGRRGGYSKGKGGSMHMFSREKHFYGGHGIVAAQVSLGTGLAFANRYRENDSVSIAYFGDGAANQGQVYESFNMAELWKLPVVYVIENNRYAMGTSVTRSSAQTDFSKRGISFNIPGEQV
;
A
#
# COMPACT_ATOMS: atom_id res chain seq x y z
N MET A 1 59.04 -2.50 0.08
CA MET A 1 58.32 -1.72 -0.95
C MET A 1 56.96 -2.37 -1.16
N ALA A 2 55.91 -1.84 -0.53
CA ALA A 2 54.55 -2.37 -0.66
C ALA A 2 53.87 -1.69 -1.85
N ALA A 3 53.46 -2.47 -2.84
CA ALA A 3 52.78 -1.98 -4.03
C ALA A 3 51.33 -1.60 -3.70
N THR A 4 51.03 -0.30 -3.74
CA THR A 4 49.69 0.26 -3.64
C THR A 4 48.91 -0.03 -4.92
N LYS A 5 47.88 -0.89 -4.84
CA LYS A 5 46.89 -1.04 -5.91
C LYS A 5 46.02 0.22 -5.97
N LYS A 6 46.14 0.99 -7.06
CA LYS A 6 45.20 2.06 -7.42
C LYS A 6 43.82 1.45 -7.68
N SER A 7 42.82 1.84 -6.89
CA SER A 7 41.41 1.60 -7.21
C SER A 7 41.01 2.48 -8.39
N ALA A 8 40.42 1.86 -9.42
CA ALA A 8 39.78 2.60 -10.51
C ALA A 8 38.53 3.33 -9.97
N PRO A 9 38.22 4.54 -10.45
CA PRO A 9 37.01 5.24 -10.04
C PRO A 9 35.79 4.49 -10.57
N ALA A 10 34.81 4.27 -9.69
CA ALA A 10 33.52 3.71 -10.06
C ALA A 10 32.83 4.68 -11.05
N GLU A 11 32.45 4.15 -12.21
CA GLU A 11 31.58 4.80 -13.17
C GLU A 11 30.30 5.22 -12.47
N GLN A 12 30.09 6.54 -12.34
CA GLN A 12 28.79 7.08 -11.97
C GLN A 12 27.81 6.72 -13.07
N ALA A 13 26.94 5.73 -12.81
CA ALA A 13 25.79 5.45 -13.64
C ALA A 13 24.81 6.64 -13.53
N SER A 14 25.00 7.64 -14.38
CA SER A 14 23.97 8.60 -14.71
C SER A 14 22.99 7.93 -15.68
N SER A 15 21.77 7.64 -15.23
CA SER A 15 20.52 7.76 -16.02
C SER A 15 19.39 6.94 -15.40
N SER A 16 18.28 7.61 -15.05
CA SER A 16 16.95 6.99 -15.12
C SER A 16 15.86 8.07 -15.24
N ASP A 17 16.00 8.94 -16.24
CA ASP A 17 14.86 9.71 -16.79
C ASP A 17 14.17 8.92 -17.93
N ALA A 18 14.18 7.59 -17.87
CA ALA A 18 13.41 6.76 -18.78
C ALA A 18 12.09 6.42 -18.10
N LYS A 19 11.06 7.26 -18.33
CA LYS A 19 9.67 6.85 -18.08
C LYS A 19 9.43 5.58 -18.88
N SER A 20 9.41 4.43 -18.20
CA SER A 20 9.11 3.17 -18.85
C SER A 20 7.71 3.26 -19.45
N ALA A 21 7.57 2.91 -20.72
CA ALA A 21 6.24 2.84 -21.33
C ALA A 21 5.39 1.84 -20.52
N PRO A 22 4.09 2.11 -20.29
CA PRO A 22 3.23 1.16 -19.61
C PRO A 22 3.26 -0.17 -20.36
N GLN A 23 3.32 -1.27 -19.61
CA GLN A 23 3.35 -2.61 -20.19
C GLN A 23 2.09 -2.85 -21.02
N ASP A 24 2.25 -3.46 -22.19
CA ASP A 24 1.11 -3.87 -23.02
C ASP A 24 0.32 -4.96 -22.30
N PHE A 25 -0.95 -4.69 -22.01
CA PHE A 25 -1.87 -5.68 -21.44
C PHE A 25 -2.65 -6.39 -22.54
N THR A 26 -2.90 -7.68 -22.33
CA THR A 26 -3.88 -8.41 -23.13
C THR A 26 -5.28 -7.91 -22.84
N ARG A 27 -6.19 -8.01 -23.82
CA ARG A 27 -7.61 -7.67 -23.65
C ARG A 27 -8.24 -8.36 -22.43
N GLU A 28 -7.85 -9.59 -22.13
CA GLU A 28 -8.35 -10.32 -20.95
C GLU A 28 -7.90 -9.68 -19.63
N GLN A 29 -6.64 -9.24 -19.55
CA GLN A 29 -6.12 -8.52 -18.38
C GLN A 29 -6.79 -7.17 -18.20
N GLU A 30 -6.98 -6.40 -19.29
CA GLU A 30 -7.69 -5.12 -19.25
C GLU A 30 -9.14 -5.29 -18.76
N MET A 31 -9.85 -6.28 -19.31
CA MET A 31 -11.23 -6.58 -18.91
C MET A 31 -11.32 -7.04 -17.46
N ARG A 32 -10.34 -7.81 -16.97
CA ARG A 32 -10.26 -8.20 -15.56
C ARG A 32 -10.01 -6.99 -14.67
N ALA A 33 -9.03 -6.15 -14.99
CA ALA A 33 -8.73 -4.94 -14.23
C ALA A 33 -9.95 -4.02 -14.14
N LEU A 34 -10.66 -3.81 -15.25
CA LEU A 34 -11.90 -3.02 -15.26
C LEU A 34 -12.98 -3.66 -14.38
N ARG A 35 -13.14 -4.98 -14.44
CA ARG A 35 -14.11 -5.70 -13.61
C ARG A 35 -13.80 -5.55 -12.13
N ASP A 36 -12.53 -5.68 -11.73
CA ASP A 36 -12.10 -5.58 -10.34
C ASP A 36 -12.26 -4.15 -9.81
N MET A 37 -11.90 -3.13 -10.60
CA MET A 37 -12.16 -1.73 -10.25
C MET A 37 -13.66 -1.44 -10.09
N LEU A 38 -14.50 -1.97 -10.97
CA LEU A 38 -15.96 -1.79 -10.87
C LEU A 38 -16.54 -2.54 -9.67
N LEU A 39 -16.03 -3.73 -9.34
CA LEU A 39 -16.42 -4.47 -8.15
C LEU A 39 -16.14 -3.64 -6.89
N ILE A 40 -14.92 -3.11 -6.76
CA ILE A 40 -14.54 -2.24 -5.64
C ILE A 40 -15.47 -1.02 -5.60
N ARG A 41 -15.63 -0.29 -6.70
CA ARG A 41 -16.51 0.88 -6.76
C ARG A 41 -17.93 0.58 -6.28
N ARG A 42 -18.56 -0.48 -6.80
CA ARG A 42 -19.94 -0.85 -6.44
C ARG A 42 -20.06 -1.34 -5.01
N PHE A 43 -19.06 -2.06 -4.52
CA PHE A 43 -18.99 -2.48 -3.13
C PHE A 43 -18.94 -1.27 -2.19
N GLU A 44 -18.04 -0.33 -2.47
CA GLU A 44 -17.81 0.88 -1.67
C GLU A 44 -19.03 1.81 -1.68
N GLU A 45 -19.69 2.01 -2.84
CA GLU A 45 -20.96 2.74 -2.93
C GLU A 45 -22.03 2.11 -2.02
N LYS A 46 -22.10 0.77 -1.99
CA LYS A 46 -23.05 0.06 -1.12
C LYS A 46 -22.68 0.16 0.35
N ALA A 47 -21.40 0.07 0.69
CA ALA A 47 -20.90 0.29 2.04
C ALA A 47 -21.25 1.69 2.53
N GLY A 48 -21.05 2.72 1.70
CA GLY A 48 -21.43 4.10 2.00
C GLY A 48 -22.94 4.26 2.27
N GLN A 49 -23.80 3.62 1.47
CA GLN A 49 -25.25 3.61 1.71
C GLN A 49 -25.60 2.97 3.06
N LEU A 50 -25.05 1.79 3.36
CA LEU A 50 -25.32 1.07 4.61
C LEU A 50 -24.78 1.82 5.83
N TYR A 51 -23.66 2.52 5.68
CA TYR A 51 -23.15 3.42 6.71
C TYR A 51 -24.10 4.58 6.98
N GLY A 52 -24.61 5.24 5.93
CA GLY A 52 -25.61 6.29 6.06
C GLY A 52 -26.93 5.81 6.69
N MET A 53 -27.27 4.52 6.55
CA MET A 53 -28.40 3.88 7.21
C MET A 53 -28.13 3.43 8.65
N GLY A 54 -26.90 3.61 9.17
CA GLY A 54 -26.50 3.18 10.51
C GLY A 54 -26.28 1.67 10.65
N ALA A 55 -26.16 0.92 9.55
CA ALA A 55 -25.94 -0.53 9.57
C ALA A 55 -24.47 -0.95 9.76
N ILE A 56 -23.54 0.00 9.63
CA ILE A 56 -22.10 -0.17 9.87
C ILE A 56 -21.73 0.65 11.11
N GLY A 57 -21.19 -0.01 12.13
CA GLY A 57 -20.75 0.65 13.36
C GLY A 57 -19.38 1.32 13.23
N GLY A 58 -19.15 2.39 13.99
CA GLY A 58 -17.87 3.12 13.98
C GLY A 58 -17.70 4.04 12.77
N PHE A 59 -16.46 4.25 12.33
CA PHE A 59 -16.15 5.05 11.14
C PHE A 59 -16.02 4.16 9.91
N CYS A 60 -16.72 4.50 8.83
CA CYS A 60 -16.61 3.83 7.55
C CYS A 60 -15.66 4.58 6.61
N HIS A 61 -14.55 3.94 6.24
CA HIS A 61 -13.48 4.55 5.46
C HIS A 61 -13.48 4.00 4.04
N LEU A 62 -14.14 4.74 3.14
CA LEU A 62 -14.29 4.30 1.76
C LEU A 62 -13.00 4.46 0.95
N TYR A 63 -12.79 3.57 -0.02
CA TYR A 63 -11.65 3.56 -0.96
C TYR A 63 -12.04 4.07 -2.37
N ILE A 64 -13.17 4.77 -2.47
CA ILE A 64 -13.68 5.32 -3.74
C ILE A 64 -12.67 6.29 -4.36
N GLY A 65 -12.33 6.05 -5.63
CA GLY A 65 -11.43 6.89 -6.42
C GLY A 65 -9.96 6.44 -6.41
N GLN A 66 -9.63 5.38 -5.67
CA GLN A 66 -8.28 4.83 -5.57
C GLN A 66 -8.19 3.40 -6.16
N GLU A 67 -9.25 2.91 -6.82
CA GLU A 67 -9.36 1.51 -7.25
C GLU A 67 -8.26 1.10 -8.22
N ALA A 68 -7.87 2.00 -9.13
CA ALA A 68 -6.82 1.75 -10.10
C ALA A 68 -5.46 1.50 -9.44
N VAL A 69 -5.18 2.13 -8.30
CA VAL A 69 -3.92 1.98 -7.57
C VAL A 69 -3.78 0.53 -7.12
N VAL A 70 -4.75 0.04 -6.34
CA VAL A 70 -4.62 -1.31 -5.79
C VAL A 70 -4.77 -2.41 -6.85
N VAL A 71 -5.67 -2.23 -7.84
CA VAL A 71 -5.82 -3.23 -8.91
C VAL A 71 -4.55 -3.32 -9.74
N GLY A 72 -3.97 -2.18 -10.14
CA GLY A 72 -2.72 -2.16 -10.90
C GLY A 72 -1.56 -2.77 -10.12
N MET A 73 -1.40 -2.43 -8.84
CA MET A 73 -0.38 -3.03 -8.00
C MET A 73 -0.57 -4.53 -7.85
N GLN A 74 -1.80 -4.99 -7.60
CA GLN A 74 -2.10 -6.42 -7.41
C GLN A 74 -1.80 -7.25 -8.66
N MET A 75 -1.96 -6.68 -9.85
CA MET A 75 -1.59 -7.34 -11.12
C MET A 75 -0.08 -7.57 -11.26
N ALA A 76 0.74 -6.80 -10.57
CA ALA A 76 2.20 -6.92 -10.57
C ALA A 76 2.74 -7.86 -9.48
N LEU A 77 1.92 -8.24 -8.50
CA LEU A 77 2.35 -9.09 -7.38
C LEU A 77 2.38 -10.57 -7.76
N LYS A 78 3.31 -11.31 -7.15
CA LYS A 78 3.33 -12.77 -7.20
C LYS A 78 2.80 -13.38 -5.91
N GLN A 79 2.56 -14.69 -5.95
CA GLN A 79 2.17 -15.44 -4.77
C GLN A 79 3.25 -15.33 -3.68
N GLY A 80 2.83 -14.99 -2.46
CA GLY A 80 3.71 -14.84 -1.29
C GLY A 80 4.07 -13.39 -0.97
N ASP A 81 3.93 -12.48 -1.93
CA ASP A 81 4.04 -11.04 -1.66
C ASP A 81 2.94 -10.60 -0.69
N GLN A 82 3.27 -9.63 0.15
CA GLN A 82 2.40 -9.20 1.23
C GLN A 82 1.91 -7.78 1.00
N VAL A 83 0.65 -7.54 1.36
CA VAL A 83 0.03 -6.22 1.29
C VAL A 83 -0.33 -5.77 2.70
N ILE A 84 0.06 -4.54 3.04
CA ILE A 84 -0.25 -3.90 4.32
C ILE A 84 -0.67 -2.46 4.05
N THR A 85 -1.79 -2.05 4.64
CA THR A 85 -2.43 -0.76 4.34
C THR A 85 -3.04 -0.13 5.61
N GLY A 86 -3.41 1.15 5.51
CA GLY A 86 -4.13 1.87 6.54
C GLY A 86 -5.60 1.44 6.63
N TYR A 87 -6.44 2.32 7.17
CA TYR A 87 -7.85 2.04 7.45
C TYR A 87 -8.80 2.11 6.24
N ARG A 88 -8.32 2.45 5.02
CA ARG A 88 -9.13 2.40 3.78
C ARG A 88 -8.90 1.06 3.07
N ASP A 89 -9.22 -0.04 3.73
CA ASP A 89 -8.69 -1.36 3.41
C ASP A 89 -9.65 -2.27 2.62
N HIS A 90 -10.93 -1.90 2.43
CA HIS A 90 -11.92 -2.81 1.83
C HIS A 90 -11.60 -3.10 0.36
N GLY A 91 -11.34 -2.03 -0.42
CA GLY A 91 -10.89 -2.16 -1.81
C GLY A 91 -9.62 -2.99 -1.96
N HIS A 92 -8.67 -2.87 -1.03
CA HIS A 92 -7.48 -3.73 -1.04
C HIS A 92 -7.82 -5.18 -0.78
N MET A 93 -8.66 -5.45 0.21
CA MET A 93 -9.02 -6.82 0.55
C MET A 93 -9.74 -7.50 -0.62
N LEU A 94 -10.65 -6.79 -1.30
CA LEU A 94 -11.29 -7.28 -2.52
C LEU A 94 -10.28 -7.56 -3.64
N ALA A 95 -9.32 -6.64 -3.85
CA ALA A 95 -8.27 -6.82 -4.86
C ALA A 95 -7.43 -8.07 -4.62
N THR A 96 -7.18 -8.46 -3.36
CA THR A 96 -6.48 -9.74 -3.04
C THR A 96 -7.30 -11.01 -3.34
N GLY A 97 -8.50 -10.87 -3.90
CA GLY A 97 -9.40 -11.97 -4.25
C GLY A 97 -10.21 -12.50 -3.07
N MET A 98 -10.45 -11.65 -2.06
CA MET A 98 -11.40 -11.97 -0.99
C MET A 98 -12.83 -11.69 -1.46
N GLU A 99 -13.77 -12.51 -1.01
CA GLU A 99 -15.18 -12.43 -1.37
C GLU A 99 -15.87 -11.22 -0.73
N ALA A 100 -16.60 -10.46 -1.56
CA ALA A 100 -17.36 -9.29 -1.13
C ALA A 100 -18.33 -9.59 0.02
N ASN A 101 -18.91 -10.79 0.06
CA ASN A 101 -19.80 -11.21 1.15
C ASN A 101 -19.08 -11.24 2.51
N GLY A 102 -17.82 -11.69 2.54
CA GLY A 102 -17.02 -11.72 3.76
C GLY A 102 -16.62 -10.31 4.21
N VAL A 103 -16.24 -9.45 3.26
CA VAL A 103 -15.92 -8.04 3.56
C VAL A 103 -17.15 -7.33 4.11
N MET A 104 -18.32 -7.48 3.47
CA MET A 104 -19.58 -6.87 3.92
C MET A 104 -20.03 -7.42 5.29
N ALA A 105 -19.84 -8.72 5.53
CA ALA A 105 -20.11 -9.32 6.84
C ALA A 105 -19.24 -8.69 7.93
N GLU A 106 -17.96 -8.41 7.65
CA GLU A 106 -17.07 -7.73 8.58
C GLU A 106 -17.53 -6.29 8.87
N LEU A 107 -17.84 -5.51 7.82
CA LEU A 107 -18.34 -4.13 7.96
C LEU A 107 -19.60 -4.03 8.82
N THR A 108 -20.46 -5.03 8.74
CA THR A 108 -21.76 -5.08 9.43
C THR A 108 -21.69 -5.82 10.77
N GLY A 109 -20.50 -6.13 11.26
CA GLY A 109 -20.30 -6.75 12.57
C GLY A 109 -20.80 -8.20 12.67
N ARG A 110 -20.89 -8.91 11.55
CA ARG A 110 -21.41 -10.28 11.49
C ARG A 110 -20.29 -11.31 11.67
N ARG A 111 -20.62 -12.44 12.30
CA ARG A 111 -19.68 -13.54 12.59
C ARG A 111 -18.98 -14.10 11.34
N GLY A 112 -19.60 -14.00 10.17
CA GLY A 112 -19.03 -14.43 8.89
C GLY A 112 -17.96 -13.49 8.31
N GLY A 113 -17.68 -12.36 8.95
CA GLY A 113 -16.59 -11.47 8.56
C GLY A 113 -15.21 -12.09 8.79
N TYR A 114 -14.21 -11.58 8.07
CA TYR A 114 -12.84 -12.13 8.10
C TYR A 114 -12.13 -12.00 9.45
N SER A 115 -12.53 -11.01 10.26
CA SER A 115 -12.13 -10.83 11.66
C SER A 115 -13.27 -11.18 12.62
N LYS A 116 -14.22 -12.01 12.17
CA LYS A 116 -15.43 -12.44 12.90
C LYS A 116 -16.35 -11.27 13.29
N GLY A 117 -16.37 -10.19 12.50
CA GLY A 117 -17.18 -9.00 12.73
C GLY A 117 -16.66 -8.10 13.86
N LYS A 118 -15.41 -8.28 14.29
CA LYS A 118 -14.79 -7.50 15.38
C LYS A 118 -13.90 -6.38 14.89
N GLY A 119 -13.39 -6.48 13.66
CA GLY A 119 -12.50 -5.50 13.07
C GLY A 119 -13.24 -4.34 12.42
N GLY A 120 -14.47 -4.59 11.93
CA GLY A 120 -15.30 -3.57 11.30
C GLY A 120 -14.62 -2.96 10.08
N SER A 121 -14.86 -1.67 9.85
CA SER A 121 -14.35 -0.96 8.67
C SER A 121 -12.85 -0.65 8.68
N MET A 122 -12.13 -0.88 9.77
CA MET A 122 -10.74 -0.41 9.88
C MET A 122 -9.73 -1.51 10.14
N HIS A 123 -10.14 -2.77 10.34
CA HIS A 123 -9.25 -3.83 10.82
C HIS A 123 -9.53 -5.18 10.13
N MET A 124 -9.23 -5.26 8.82
CA MET A 124 -9.41 -6.48 8.05
C MET A 124 -8.10 -7.22 7.79
N PHE A 125 -8.09 -8.53 8.04
CA PHE A 125 -6.88 -9.33 7.95
C PHE A 125 -7.12 -10.66 7.23
N SER A 126 -6.16 -11.10 6.41
CA SER A 126 -6.17 -12.42 5.79
C SER A 126 -4.77 -13.02 5.74
N ARG A 127 -4.52 -14.06 6.55
CA ARG A 127 -3.26 -14.82 6.48
C ARG A 127 -3.13 -15.58 5.16
N GLU A 128 -4.24 -16.10 4.65
CA GLU A 128 -4.27 -16.89 3.41
C GLU A 128 -3.87 -16.06 2.19
N LYS A 129 -4.32 -14.81 2.13
CA LYS A 129 -4.00 -13.88 1.04
C LYS A 129 -2.80 -12.98 1.31
N HIS A 130 -2.06 -13.24 2.39
CA HIS A 130 -0.95 -12.37 2.84
C HIS A 130 -1.35 -10.88 2.93
N PHE A 131 -2.58 -10.63 3.40
CA PHE A 131 -3.14 -9.31 3.58
C PHE A 131 -3.15 -8.93 5.07
N TYR A 132 -2.34 -7.94 5.40
CA TYR A 132 -2.12 -7.39 6.73
C TYR A 132 -2.77 -6.01 6.81
N GLY A 133 -4.06 -5.94 6.51
CA GLY A 133 -4.79 -4.69 6.33
C GLY A 133 -5.41 -4.12 7.61
N GLY A 134 -5.79 -2.84 7.50
CA GLY A 134 -6.60 -2.17 8.49
C GLY A 134 -5.83 -1.72 9.73
N HIS A 135 -4.96 -0.73 9.55
CA HIS A 135 -4.32 -0.04 10.67
C HIS A 135 -4.99 1.32 10.93
N GLY A 136 -5.68 1.41 12.07
CA GLY A 136 -6.34 2.64 12.52
C GLY A 136 -5.35 3.72 13.02
N ILE A 137 -4.15 3.32 13.45
CA ILE A 137 -3.08 4.26 13.81
C ILE A 137 -2.38 4.73 12.54
N VAL A 138 -2.44 6.03 12.28
CA VAL A 138 -1.87 6.64 11.08
C VAL A 138 -0.38 6.32 10.95
N ALA A 139 0.00 5.78 9.81
CA ALA A 139 1.35 5.35 9.43
C ALA A 139 1.92 4.12 10.15
N ALA A 140 1.17 3.49 11.08
CA ALA A 140 1.67 2.28 11.77
C ALA A 140 1.94 1.12 10.79
N GLN A 141 1.17 1.06 9.70
CA GLN A 141 1.32 0.08 8.64
C GLN A 141 2.67 0.19 7.91
N VAL A 142 3.33 1.35 7.93
CA VAL A 142 4.61 1.56 7.24
C VAL A 142 5.74 0.83 7.97
N SER A 143 5.82 1.01 9.29
CA SER A 143 6.80 0.34 10.14
C SER A 143 6.56 -1.18 10.16
N LEU A 144 5.30 -1.60 10.25
CA LEU A 144 4.94 -3.02 10.21
C LEU A 144 5.23 -3.65 8.85
N GLY A 145 4.97 -2.95 7.73
CA GLY A 145 5.31 -3.40 6.39
C GLY A 145 6.82 -3.52 6.16
N THR A 146 7.59 -2.62 6.75
CA THR A 146 9.05 -2.71 6.80
C THR A 146 9.50 -3.95 7.58
N GLY A 147 8.82 -4.28 8.69
CA GLY A 147 9.04 -5.52 9.43
C GLY A 147 8.69 -6.79 8.64
N LEU A 148 7.63 -6.77 7.82
CA LEU A 148 7.31 -7.87 6.91
C LEU A 148 8.43 -8.08 5.86
N ALA A 149 8.95 -6.99 5.29
CA ALA A 149 10.08 -7.06 4.37
C ALA A 149 11.35 -7.59 5.04
N PHE A 150 11.62 -7.19 6.29
CA PHE A 150 12.69 -7.78 7.09
C PHE A 150 12.51 -9.28 7.24
N ALA A 151 11.29 -9.74 7.53
CA ALA A 151 10.99 -11.16 7.67
C ALA A 151 11.17 -11.92 6.34
N ASN A 152 10.84 -11.32 5.19
CA ASN A 152 11.08 -11.92 3.88
C ASN A 152 12.57 -12.06 3.59
N ARG A 153 13.34 -11.00 3.81
CA ARG A 153 14.79 -11.02 3.66
C ARG A 153 15.42 -12.07 4.57
N TYR A 154 15.01 -12.12 5.84
CA TYR A 154 15.54 -13.06 6.82
C TYR A 154 15.25 -14.52 6.47
N ARG A 155 14.15 -14.78 5.77
CA ARG A 155 13.75 -16.13 5.33
C ARG A 155 14.22 -16.49 3.92
N GLU A 156 14.82 -15.54 3.19
CA GLU A 156 15.28 -15.72 1.82
C GLU A 156 14.17 -16.25 0.88
N ASN A 157 12.92 -15.80 1.09
CA ASN A 157 11.75 -16.33 0.38
C ASN A 157 11.39 -15.57 -0.91
N ASP A 158 12.24 -14.60 -1.31
CA ASP A 158 12.07 -13.79 -2.52
C ASP A 158 10.73 -13.02 -2.58
N SER A 159 10.05 -12.80 -1.45
CA SER A 159 8.79 -12.05 -1.39
C SER A 159 9.02 -10.57 -1.08
N VAL A 160 8.16 -9.69 -1.61
CA VAL A 160 8.15 -8.26 -1.28
C VAL A 160 6.98 -7.90 -0.36
N SER A 161 7.17 -6.84 0.43
CA SER A 161 6.11 -6.22 1.22
C SER A 161 5.68 -4.91 0.59
N ILE A 162 4.40 -4.75 0.29
CA ILE A 162 3.82 -3.52 -0.24
C ILE A 162 3.13 -2.77 0.89
N ALA A 163 3.70 -1.63 1.27
CA ALA A 163 3.21 -0.79 2.35
C ALA A 163 2.51 0.46 1.80
N TYR A 164 1.18 0.48 1.90
CA TYR A 164 0.34 1.58 1.44
C TYR A 164 0.08 2.60 2.55
N PHE A 165 0.14 3.88 2.21
CA PHE A 165 -0.16 4.96 3.14
C PHE A 165 -0.53 6.25 2.42
N GLY A 166 -1.36 7.08 3.04
CA GLY A 166 -1.77 8.36 2.47
C GLY A 166 -0.76 9.49 2.66
N ASP A 167 -0.99 10.61 1.99
CA ASP A 167 -0.19 11.85 2.11
C ASP A 167 -0.10 12.37 3.56
N GLY A 168 -1.19 12.29 4.33
CA GLY A 168 -1.16 12.64 5.76
C GLY A 168 -0.27 11.72 6.60
N ALA A 169 -0.25 10.43 6.27
CA ALA A 169 0.56 9.43 6.97
C ALA A 169 2.06 9.59 6.66
N ALA A 170 2.39 10.03 5.45
CA ALA A 170 3.77 10.26 5.02
C ALA A 170 4.54 11.32 5.83
N ASN A 171 3.85 12.12 6.66
CA ASN A 171 4.46 13.11 7.54
C ASN A 171 4.79 12.57 8.95
N GLN A 172 4.45 11.31 9.27
CA GLN A 172 4.75 10.73 10.57
C GLN A 172 6.22 10.33 10.71
N GLY A 173 6.83 10.56 11.88
CA GLY A 173 8.24 10.25 12.14
C GLY A 173 8.62 8.80 11.87
N GLN A 174 7.76 7.86 12.23
CA GLN A 174 7.97 6.42 12.02
C GLN A 174 8.14 6.03 10.53
N VAL A 175 7.63 6.84 9.59
CA VAL A 175 7.85 6.63 8.15
C VAL A 175 9.33 6.83 7.79
N TYR A 176 9.95 7.89 8.33
CA TYR A 176 11.36 8.20 8.10
C TYR A 176 12.27 7.18 8.75
N GLU A 177 11.94 6.74 9.96
CA GLU A 177 12.63 5.64 10.65
C GLU A 177 12.57 4.36 9.80
N SER A 178 11.39 4.05 9.24
CA SER A 178 11.18 2.90 8.36
C SER A 178 12.04 2.98 7.10
N PHE A 179 12.10 4.13 6.44
CA PHE A 179 12.95 4.33 5.24
C PHE A 179 14.42 4.13 5.56
N ASN A 180 14.90 4.70 6.67
CA ASN A 180 16.29 4.52 7.10
C ASN A 180 16.61 3.03 7.34
N MET A 181 15.72 2.30 8.00
CA MET A 181 15.92 0.88 8.28
C MET A 181 15.83 0.03 7.00
N ALA A 182 14.91 0.35 6.11
CA ALA A 182 14.77 -0.33 4.82
C ALA A 182 16.03 -0.23 3.97
N GLU A 183 16.62 0.97 3.86
CA GLU A 183 17.87 1.15 3.14
C GLU A 183 19.05 0.47 3.86
N LEU A 184 19.23 0.76 5.16
CA LEU A 184 20.34 0.23 5.95
C LEU A 184 20.41 -1.30 5.89
N TRP A 185 19.25 -1.94 5.94
CA TRP A 185 19.13 -3.39 5.91
C TRP A 185 18.73 -3.93 4.54
N LYS A 186 18.79 -3.11 3.47
CA LYS A 186 18.41 -3.43 2.08
C LYS A 186 17.19 -4.36 2.00
N LEU A 187 16.06 -3.87 2.51
CA LEU A 187 14.84 -4.65 2.66
C LEU A 187 14.00 -4.68 1.37
N PRO A 188 13.32 -5.80 1.05
CA PRO A 188 12.41 -5.93 -0.08
C PRO A 188 11.04 -5.30 0.23
N VAL A 189 10.99 -3.98 0.32
CA VAL A 189 9.76 -3.20 0.59
C VAL A 189 9.48 -2.20 -0.52
N VAL A 190 8.21 -2.10 -0.92
CA VAL A 190 7.70 -1.04 -1.79
C VAL A 190 6.76 -0.15 -1.00
N TYR A 191 7.11 1.13 -0.91
CA TYR A 191 6.31 2.14 -0.23
C TYR A 191 5.38 2.83 -1.24
N VAL A 192 4.07 2.64 -1.10
CA VAL A 192 3.07 3.22 -2.01
C VAL A 192 2.37 4.38 -1.30
N ILE A 193 2.61 5.60 -1.80
CA ILE A 193 1.99 6.81 -1.26
C ILE A 193 0.75 7.15 -2.07
N GLU A 194 -0.41 6.96 -1.46
CA GLU A 194 -1.69 7.29 -2.06
C GLU A 194 -2.06 8.75 -1.76
N ASN A 195 -1.59 9.65 -2.62
CA ASN A 195 -1.79 11.09 -2.45
C ASN A 195 -3.14 11.53 -3.05
N ASN A 196 -4.19 11.50 -2.23
CA ASN A 196 -5.52 12.05 -2.60
C ASN A 196 -5.65 13.56 -2.28
N ARG A 197 -4.54 14.23 -1.95
CA ARG A 197 -4.38 15.66 -1.68
C ARG A 197 -4.96 16.15 -0.35
N TYR A 198 -5.58 15.27 0.46
CA TYR A 198 -6.23 15.65 1.70
C TYR A 198 -6.08 14.61 2.82
N ALA A 199 -5.51 15.05 3.93
CA ALA A 199 -5.59 14.36 5.20
C ALA A 199 -6.83 14.83 5.97
N MET A 200 -7.95 14.15 5.80
CA MET A 200 -9.25 14.56 6.33
C MET A 200 -9.62 15.97 5.82
N GLY A 201 -9.58 17.01 6.67
CA GLY A 201 -9.82 18.40 6.29
C GLY A 201 -8.57 19.22 5.92
N THR A 202 -7.38 18.62 5.95
CA THR A 202 -6.11 19.34 5.78
C THR A 202 -5.51 19.05 4.40
N SER A 203 -5.37 20.09 3.56
CA SER A 203 -4.75 19.96 2.24
C SER A 203 -3.24 19.73 2.34
N VAL A 204 -2.67 19.02 1.36
CA VAL A 204 -1.21 18.75 1.29
C VAL A 204 -0.36 20.01 1.33
N THR A 205 -0.80 21.10 0.68
CA THR A 205 -0.09 22.38 0.65
C THR A 205 -0.05 23.08 2.01
N ARG A 206 -0.91 22.70 2.96
CA ARG A 206 -0.95 23.23 4.33
C ARG A 206 -0.19 22.36 5.33
N SER A 207 0.09 21.11 4.98
CA SER A 207 0.70 20.13 5.90
C SER A 207 2.08 19.65 5.48
N SER A 208 2.49 19.89 4.22
CA SER A 208 3.75 19.36 3.68
C SER A 208 4.56 20.45 2.97
N ALA A 209 5.80 20.66 3.42
CA ALA A 209 6.72 21.59 2.79
C ALA A 209 7.18 21.11 1.39
N GLN A 210 7.34 19.79 1.23
CA GLN A 210 7.53 19.13 -0.05
C GLN A 210 6.24 18.39 -0.42
N THR A 211 5.58 18.83 -1.48
CA THR A 211 4.29 18.26 -1.94
C THR A 211 4.46 17.16 -2.98
N ASP A 212 5.65 17.06 -3.57
CA ASP A 212 6.04 15.91 -4.39
C ASP A 212 6.51 14.77 -3.47
N PHE A 213 5.59 13.85 -3.18
CA PHE A 213 5.85 12.72 -2.28
C PHE A 213 6.79 11.66 -2.85
N SER A 214 7.01 11.62 -4.17
CA SER A 214 8.00 10.71 -4.78
C SER A 214 9.42 11.02 -4.30
N LYS A 215 9.68 12.27 -3.90
CA LYS A 215 10.97 12.73 -3.39
C LYS A 215 11.25 12.35 -1.93
N ARG A 216 10.31 11.74 -1.21
CA ARG A 216 10.45 11.45 0.23
C ARG A 216 11.59 10.47 0.54
N GLY A 217 11.92 9.59 -0.40
CA GLY A 217 12.98 8.59 -0.24
C GLY A 217 14.41 9.13 -0.46
N ILE A 218 14.58 10.31 -1.05
CA ILE A 218 15.88 10.81 -1.55
C ILE A 218 16.93 10.88 -0.45
N SER A 219 16.59 11.37 0.75
CA SER A 219 17.53 11.47 1.87
C SER A 219 18.00 10.12 2.42
N PHE A 220 17.33 9.03 2.04
CA PHE A 220 17.63 7.66 2.44
C PHE A 220 18.13 6.81 1.27
N ASN A 221 18.46 7.40 0.12
CA ASN A 221 18.83 6.68 -1.11
C ASN A 221 17.74 5.74 -1.66
N ILE A 222 16.48 5.91 -1.25
CA ILE A 222 15.35 5.14 -1.78
C ILE A 222 14.83 5.87 -3.04
N PRO A 223 14.85 5.22 -4.22
CA PRO A 223 14.30 5.80 -5.43
C PRO A 223 12.78 5.93 -5.31
N GLY A 224 12.23 6.99 -5.90
CA GLY A 224 10.79 7.22 -5.93
C GLY A 224 10.34 7.75 -7.28
N GLU A 225 9.14 7.36 -7.68
CA GLU A 225 8.51 7.73 -8.95
C GLU A 225 7.11 8.28 -8.69
N GLN A 226 6.73 9.29 -9.47
CA GLN A 226 5.36 9.78 -9.52
C GLN A 226 4.63 9.15 -10.71
N VAL A 227 3.56 8.41 -10.42
CA VAL A 227 2.70 7.73 -11.40
C VAL A 227 1.38 8.47 -11.57
#